data_AF-A0A831TA68-F1
#
_entry.id   AF-A0A831TA68-F1
#
_cell.length_a   1.000
_cell.length_b   1.000
_cell.length_c   1.000
_cell.angle_alpha   90.00
_cell.angle_beta   90.00
_cell.angle_gamma   90.00
#
_symmetry.space_group_name_H-M   'P 1'
#
loop_
_entity.id
_entity.type
_entity.pdbx_description
1 polymer ?
#
loop_
_entity_poly.entity_id
_entity_poly.type
_entity_poly.pdbx_seq_one_letter_code
_entity_poly.pdbx_strand_id
1 'polypeptide(L)'
;MPTLHLDDVPEELYRRIERLAAAEQVSLTQETLRLLQEAVTCRTATEPLADRSQAEILDWIIRHRFVPATGIPDSVELLREDRSR
;
A
#
# COMPACT_ATOMS: atom_id res chain seq x y z
N MET A 1 26.53 5.23 -1.09
CA MET A 1 25.14 5.41 -1.58
C MET A 1 25.03 4.63 -2.87
N PRO A 2 24.07 3.70 -3.00
CA PRO A 2 23.84 3.04 -4.28
C PRO A 2 23.37 4.09 -5.30
N THR A 3 23.96 4.07 -6.48
CA THR A 3 23.56 4.94 -7.61
C THR A 3 22.95 4.05 -8.68
N LEU A 4 21.74 4.37 -9.11
CA LEU A 4 21.07 3.69 -10.21
C LEU A 4 21.23 4.53 -11.48
N HIS A 5 21.92 3.97 -12.47
CA HIS A 5 21.99 4.53 -13.81
C HIS A 5 20.95 3.82 -14.69
N LEU A 6 20.13 4.60 -15.38
CA LEU A 6 19.12 4.10 -16.31
C LEU A 6 19.52 4.52 -17.71
N ASP A 7 20.02 3.56 -18.48
CA ASP A 7 20.32 3.75 -19.89
C ASP A 7 19.08 3.40 -20.74
N ASP A 8 18.97 4.00 -21.93
CA ASP A 8 17.92 3.73 -22.91
C ASP A 8 16.48 3.91 -22.42
N VAL A 9 16.22 4.89 -21.53
CA VAL A 9 14.86 5.22 -21.09
C VAL A 9 14.03 5.70 -22.30
N PRO A 10 12.88 5.07 -22.61
CA PRO A 10 12.04 5.52 -23.70
C PRO A 10 11.59 6.98 -23.50
N GLU A 11 11.72 7.81 -24.54
CA GLU A 11 11.37 9.24 -24.52
C GLU A 11 9.94 9.48 -23.98
N GLU A 12 9.00 8.62 -24.36
CA GLU A 12 7.62 8.71 -23.87
C GLU A 12 7.52 8.51 -22.36
N LEU A 13 8.25 7.52 -21.81
CA LEU A 13 8.27 7.26 -20.38
C LEU A 13 8.91 8.43 -19.63
N TYR A 14 10.03 8.94 -20.14
CA TYR A 14 10.71 10.10 -19.58
C TYR A 14 9.76 11.31 -19.48
N ARG A 15 9.07 11.65 -20.57
CA ARG A 15 8.10 12.77 -20.57
C ARG A 15 6.92 12.55 -19.64
N ARG A 16 6.46 11.30 -19.46
CA ARG A 16 5.38 11.01 -18.51
C ARG A 16 5.82 11.28 -17.08
N ILE A 17 7.03 10.86 -16.70
CA ILE A 17 7.59 11.12 -15.37
C ILE A 17 7.82 12.62 -15.18
N GLU A 18 8.32 13.33 -16.20
CA GLU A 18 8.51 14.78 -16.14
C GLU A 18 7.20 15.54 -15.88
N ARG A 19 6.11 15.14 -16.55
CA ARG A 19 4.78 15.74 -16.31
C ARG A 19 4.28 15.47 -14.89
N LEU A 20 4.49 14.26 -14.36
CA LEU A 20 4.12 13.93 -12.99
C LEU A 20 4.92 14.76 -11.98
N ALA A 21 6.23 14.88 -12.18
CA ALA A 21 7.10 15.69 -11.35
C ALA A 21 6.69 17.18 -11.37
N ALA A 22 6.36 17.71 -12.55
CA ALA A 22 5.87 19.09 -12.70
C ALA A 22 4.53 19.33 -12.01
N ALA A 23 3.60 18.36 -12.07
CA ALA A 23 2.31 18.45 -11.41
C ALA A 23 2.44 18.49 -9.87
N GLU A 24 3.38 17.73 -9.34
CA GLU A 24 3.64 17.60 -7.90
C GLU A 24 4.68 18.62 -7.38
N GLN A 25 5.21 19.48 -8.26
CA GLN A 25 6.26 20.48 -7.97
C GLN A 25 7.52 19.88 -7.32
N VAL A 26 7.85 18.64 -7.67
CA VAL A 26 9.04 17.93 -7.21
C VAL A 26 10.05 17.77 -8.34
N SER A 27 11.30 17.49 -7.97
CA SER A 27 12.33 17.15 -8.97
C SER A 27 12.03 15.82 -9.66
N LEU A 28 12.48 15.68 -10.90
CA LEU A 28 12.38 14.43 -11.67
C LEU A 28 12.95 13.24 -10.89
N THR A 29 14.11 13.41 -10.26
CA THR A 29 14.76 12.36 -9.47
C THR A 29 13.93 11.93 -8.26
N GLN A 30 13.31 12.88 -7.55
CA GLN A 30 12.43 12.58 -6.42
C GLN A 30 11.18 11.84 -6.88
N GLU A 31 10.56 12.28 -7.98
CA GLU A 31 9.39 11.59 -8.52
C GLU A 31 9.74 10.17 -8.99
N THR A 32 10.90 10.01 -9.62
CA THR A 32 11.39 8.70 -10.06
C THR A 32 11.60 7.77 -8.87
N LEU A 33 12.18 8.27 -7.77
CA LEU A 33 12.34 7.50 -6.53
C LEU A 33 10.99 7.11 -5.91
N ARG A 34 10.02 8.04 -5.89
CA ARG A 34 8.66 7.79 -5.40
C ARG A 34 8.01 6.65 -6.19
N LEU A 35 8.00 6.75 -7.52
CA LEU A 35 7.42 5.75 -8.41
C LEU A 35 8.10 4.38 -8.28
N LEU A 36 9.43 4.35 -8.11
CA LEU A 36 10.17 3.11 -7.88
C LEU A 36 9.78 2.48 -6.53
N GLN A 37 9.64 3.28 -5.48
CA GLN A 37 9.25 2.79 -4.16
C GLN A 37 7.83 2.24 -4.15
N GLU A 38 6.90 2.91 -4.83
CA GLU A 38 5.53 2.43 -5.03
C GLU A 38 5.51 1.13 -5.82
N ALA A 39 6.24 1.04 -6.93
CA ALA A 39 6.31 -0.17 -7.75
C ALA A 39 6.88 -1.38 -6.98
N VAL A 40 7.93 -1.16 -6.18
CA VAL A 40 8.49 -2.20 -5.29
C VAL A 40 7.45 -2.61 -4.26
N THR A 41 6.78 -1.67 -3.62
CA THR A 41 5.76 -1.95 -2.60
C THR A 41 4.57 -2.69 -3.19
N CYS A 42 4.09 -2.31 -4.38
CA CYS A 42 3.01 -3.02 -5.07
C CYS A 42 3.43 -4.44 -5.45
N ARG A 43 4.65 -4.63 -5.93
CA ARG A 43 5.16 -5.96 -6.32
C ARG A 43 5.37 -6.87 -5.10
N THR A 44 5.88 -6.34 -3.98
CA THR A 44 6.05 -7.11 -2.73
C THR A 44 4.73 -7.31 -1.97
N ALA A 45 3.78 -6.37 -2.08
CA ALA A 45 2.44 -6.55 -1.53
C ALA A 45 1.64 -7.62 -2.28
N THR A 46 1.96 -7.84 -3.55
CA THR A 46 1.36 -8.87 -4.42
C THR A 46 2.10 -10.20 -4.34
N GLU A 47 3.23 -10.29 -3.62
CA GLU A 47 3.77 -11.61 -3.30
C GLU A 47 2.71 -12.39 -2.51
N PRO A 48 2.40 -13.62 -2.94
CA PRO A 48 1.38 -14.43 -2.30
C PRO A 48 1.76 -14.57 -0.83
N LEU A 49 0.76 -14.62 0.06
CA LEU A 49 0.95 -14.90 1.50
C LEU A 49 1.82 -16.13 1.81
N ALA A 50 2.15 -16.95 0.80
CA ALA A 50 3.01 -18.11 0.86
C ALA A 50 4.45 -17.83 1.35
N ASP A 51 5.03 -16.66 1.05
CA ASP A 51 6.42 -16.33 1.46
C ASP A 51 6.51 -15.43 2.71
N ARG A 52 5.36 -15.00 3.27
CA ARG A 52 5.36 -14.26 4.54
C ARG A 52 5.56 -15.21 5.70
N SER A 53 6.43 -14.83 6.62
CA SER A 53 6.52 -15.52 7.90
C SER A 53 5.18 -15.42 8.65
N GLN A 54 4.88 -16.42 9.48
CA GLN A 54 3.65 -16.42 10.31
C GLN A 54 3.53 -15.13 11.15
N ALA A 55 4.66 -14.57 11.59
CA ALA A 55 4.71 -13.33 12.36
C ALA A 55 4.22 -12.12 11.54
N GLU A 56 4.63 -11.99 10.27
CA GLU A 56 4.21 -10.89 9.40
C GLU A 56 2.73 -10.97 9.04
N ILE A 57 2.20 -12.18 8.87
CA ILE A 57 0.77 -12.40 8.64
C ILE A 57 -0.03 -11.97 9.88
N LEU A 58 0.37 -12.41 11.08
CA LEU A 58 -0.30 -12.05 12.33
C LEU A 58 -0.24 -10.54 12.58
N ASP A 59 0.90 -9.91 12.35
CA ASP A 59 1.06 -8.48 12.54
C ASP A 59 0.23 -7.66 11.53
N TRP A 60 0.13 -8.14 10.27
CA TRP A 60 -0.78 -7.55 9.29
C TRP A 60 -2.24 -7.64 9.73
N ILE A 61 -2.68 -8.81 10.23
CA ILE A 61 -4.05 -8.99 10.75
C ILE A 61 -4.32 -8.04 11.92
N ILE A 62 -3.39 -7.94 12.87
CA ILE A 62 -3.53 -7.06 14.04
C ILE A 62 -3.65 -5.60 13.62
N ARG A 63 -2.78 -5.14 12.71
CA ARG A 63 -2.76 -3.74 12.23
C ARG A 63 -4.03 -3.34 11.48
N HIS A 64 -4.64 -4.27 10.74
CA HIS A 64 -5.83 -3.99 9.93
C HIS A 64 -7.13 -4.48 10.58
N ARG A 65 -7.05 -4.96 11.83
CA ARG A 65 -8.23 -5.41 12.56
C ARG A 65 -9.15 -4.22 12.82
N PHE A 66 -10.40 -4.35 12.39
CA PHE A 66 -11.46 -3.44 12.80
C PHE A 66 -11.67 -3.54 14.31
N VAL A 67 -11.50 -2.42 15.01
CA VAL A 67 -11.82 -2.29 16.44
C VAL A 67 -13.06 -1.41 16.56
N PRO A 68 -14.21 -1.96 17.00
CA PRO A 68 -15.40 -1.16 17.20
C PRO A 68 -15.16 -0.12 18.30
N ALA A 69 -15.75 1.07 18.14
CA ALA A 69 -15.72 2.10 19.17
C ALA A 69 -16.38 1.60 20.47
N THR A 70 -15.96 2.15 21.60
CA THR A 70 -16.54 1.85 22.91
C THR A 70 -18.02 2.23 22.93
N GLY A 71 -18.90 1.26 23.25
CA GLY A 71 -20.35 1.46 23.32
C GLY A 71 -21.13 0.89 22.13
N ILE A 72 -20.47 0.24 21.17
CA ILE A 72 -21.15 -0.54 20.12
C ILE A 72 -21.58 -1.89 20.73
N PRO A 73 -22.86 -2.28 20.61
CA PRO A 73 -23.35 -3.57 21.09
C PRO A 73 -22.60 -4.71 20.40
N ASP A 74 -22.35 -5.79 21.15
CA ASP A 74 -21.67 -6.94 20.58
C ASP A 74 -22.50 -7.53 19.43
N SER A 75 -21.82 -8.11 18.45
CA SER A 75 -22.39 -8.93 17.39
C SER A 75 -23.44 -9.94 17.92
N VAL A 76 -23.21 -10.50 19.11
CA VAL A 76 -24.14 -11.41 19.77
C VAL A 76 -25.41 -10.70 20.24
N GLU A 77 -25.31 -9.46 20.72
CA GLU A 77 -26.47 -8.65 21.15
C GLU A 77 -27.32 -8.26 19.94
N LEU A 78 -26.70 -7.84 18.84
CA LEU A 78 -27.40 -7.52 17.59
C LEU A 78 -28.16 -8.73 17.02
N LEU A 79 -27.55 -9.91 17.05
CA LEU A 79 -28.21 -11.15 16.59
C LEU A 79 -29.39 -11.57 17.49
N ARG A 80 -29.36 -11.21 18.77
CA ARG A 80 -30.48 -11.48 19.70
C ARG A 80 -31.64 -10.51 19.45
N GLU A 81 -31.36 -9.23 19.20
CA GLU A 81 -32.38 -8.24 18.85
C GLU A 81 -33.13 -8.67 17.58
N ASP A 82 -32.40 -9.06 16.53
CA ASP A 82 -32.97 -9.49 15.25
C ASP A 82 -33.87 -10.73 15.39
N ARG A 83 -33.49 -11.70 16.23
CA ARG A 83 -34.30 -12.90 16.52
C ARG A 83 -35.54 -12.64 17.36
N SER A 84 -35.61 -11.49 18.03
CA SER A 84 -36.73 -11.12 18.90
C SER A 84 -37.80 -10.27 18.18
N ARG A 85 -37.60 -10.00 16.89
CA ARG A 85 -38.58 -9.31 16.01
C ARG A 85 -39.56 -10.26 15.36
#